data_AF-X1RJE8-F1
#
_entry.id   AF-X1RJE8-F1
#
_cell.length_a   1.000
_cell.length_b   1.000
_cell.length_c   1.000
_cell.angle_alpha   90.00
_cell.angle_beta   90.00
_cell.angle_gamma   90.00
#
_symmetry.space_group_name_H-M   'P 1'
#
loop_
_entity.id
_entity.type
_entity.pdbx_description
1 polymer ?
#
loop_
_entity_poly.entity_id
_entity_poly.type
_entity_poly.pdbx_seq_one_letter_code
_entity_poly.pdbx_strand_id
1 'polypeptide(L)'
;PLLICKKSDHITVEITSPLISYPYINITLNVLNSFGINIQESLDELKFGKYLITCGQKYRAQTYEIPGDFSSISFILAAAILSPEDSKVIITNLNFEKPQGDQKIIKILQEMGANIEVNREKNSITVNGNLKKYPLIGLDIDIRENPDLFPILSIIGAFAKGKTELYNASSLRDKESDRILIIARELGKMGVIVEEKEDKLTIYHCDNLKCANINHENDHRVAMAFTVACLYAKGFSQIVDIEIVKDSYPNFIEDIKKLGTKIELLE
;
A
#
# COMPACT_ATOMS: atom_id res chain seq x y z
N PRO A 1 19.58 -24.26 1.18
CA PRO A 1 19.53 -23.07 2.07
C PRO A 1 19.68 -21.79 1.24
N LEU A 2 18.88 -20.76 1.52
CA LEU A 2 18.97 -19.45 0.85
C LEU A 2 20.37 -18.81 0.97
N LEU A 3 21.15 -19.22 1.98
CA LEU A 3 22.53 -18.77 2.21
C LEU A 3 23.40 -20.01 2.55
N ILE A 4 24.35 -20.35 1.68
CA ILE A 4 25.35 -21.42 1.93
C ILE A 4 26.72 -20.76 2.01
N CYS A 5 27.32 -20.77 3.21
CA CYS A 5 28.69 -20.35 3.37
C CYS A 5 29.62 -21.49 2.94
N LYS A 6 30.35 -21.31 1.84
CA LYS A 6 31.27 -22.34 1.35
C LYS A 6 32.63 -22.34 2.07
N LYS A 7 33.05 -21.22 2.69
CA LYS A 7 34.43 -21.03 3.21
C LYS A 7 34.61 -20.07 4.40
N SER A 8 33.54 -19.57 5.03
CA SER A 8 33.61 -18.57 6.12
C SER A 8 32.66 -18.93 7.26
N ASP A 9 32.96 -18.48 8.48
CA ASP A 9 32.11 -18.63 9.67
C ASP A 9 30.89 -17.69 9.64
N HIS A 10 30.94 -16.64 8.81
CA HIS A 10 29.85 -15.70 8.59
C HIS A 10 29.85 -15.11 7.18
N ILE A 11 28.69 -14.57 6.77
CA ILE A 11 28.53 -13.69 5.61
C ILE A 11 28.20 -12.29 6.14
N THR A 12 28.83 -11.27 5.57
CA THR A 12 28.49 -9.86 5.83
C THR A 12 27.87 -9.26 4.58
N VAL A 13 26.73 -8.59 4.74
CA VAL A 13 26.12 -7.77 3.69
C VAL A 13 26.28 -6.31 4.11
N GLU A 14 27.07 -5.57 3.36
CA GLU A 14 27.30 -4.14 3.59
C GLU A 14 26.32 -3.31 2.78
N ILE A 15 25.76 -2.30 3.43
CA ILE A 15 24.81 -1.37 2.85
C ILE A 15 25.59 -0.14 2.37
N THR A 16 25.76 -0.03 1.05
CA THR A 16 26.57 1.04 0.42
C THR A 16 25.78 2.32 0.11
N SER A 17 24.46 2.31 0.31
CA SER A 17 23.54 3.43 0.11
C SER A 17 22.39 3.34 1.12
N PRO A 18 21.73 4.45 1.51
CA PRO A 18 20.61 4.41 2.45
C PRO A 18 19.55 3.39 2.01
N LEU A 19 19.09 2.54 2.93
CA LEU A 19 18.05 1.58 2.62
C LEU A 19 16.74 2.30 2.29
N ILE A 20 16.16 1.93 1.15
CA ILE A 20 14.79 2.25 0.80
C ILE A 20 13.95 1.00 1.12
N SER A 21 12.71 1.17 1.57
CA SER A 21 11.83 0.04 1.87
C SER A 21 12.38 -0.89 2.97
N TYR A 22 13.04 -0.32 3.99
CA TYR A 22 13.51 -1.03 5.17
C TYR A 22 12.46 -1.97 5.83
N PRO A 23 11.15 -1.67 5.86
CA PRO A 23 10.18 -2.54 6.52
C PRO A 23 10.08 -3.93 5.88
N TYR A 24 10.42 -4.09 4.60
CA TYR A 24 10.45 -5.40 3.92
C TYR A 24 11.66 -6.24 4.31
N ILE A 25 12.79 -5.58 4.58
CA ILE A 25 13.95 -6.26 5.19
C ILE A 25 13.56 -6.72 6.60
N ASN A 26 12.87 -5.88 7.36
CA ASN A 26 12.41 -6.23 8.70
C ASN A 26 11.41 -7.43 8.70
N ILE A 27 10.52 -7.52 7.71
CA ILE A 27 9.69 -8.73 7.47
C ILE A 27 10.60 -9.95 7.29
N THR A 28 11.60 -9.84 6.42
CA THR A 28 12.53 -10.93 6.12
C THR A 28 13.27 -11.40 7.37
N LEU A 29 13.80 -10.47 8.17
CA LEU A 29 14.49 -10.76 9.43
C LEU A 29 13.55 -11.43 10.44
N ASN A 30 12.31 -10.95 10.58
CA ASN A 30 11.32 -11.53 11.48
C ASN A 30 10.95 -12.97 11.09
N VAL A 31 10.70 -13.20 9.80
CA VAL A 31 10.42 -14.54 9.27
C VAL A 31 11.61 -15.46 9.51
N LEU A 32 12.81 -15.06 9.08
CA LEU A 32 14.03 -15.86 9.28
C LEU A 32 14.25 -16.23 10.75
N ASN A 33 14.11 -15.25 11.65
CA ASN A 33 14.25 -15.48 13.09
C ASN A 33 13.22 -16.47 13.62
N SER A 34 11.97 -16.39 13.17
CA SER A 34 10.94 -17.36 13.57
C SER A 34 11.30 -18.80 13.18
N PHE A 35 11.97 -18.98 12.04
CA PHE A 35 12.48 -20.26 11.55
C PHE A 35 13.89 -20.61 12.07
N GLY A 36 14.39 -19.91 13.10
CA GLY A 36 15.66 -20.23 13.76
C GLY A 36 16.91 -19.66 13.09
N ILE A 37 16.75 -18.73 12.14
CA ILE A 37 17.86 -18.02 11.50
C ILE A 37 17.93 -16.60 12.04
N ASN A 38 18.93 -16.34 12.89
CA ASN A 38 19.21 -15.02 13.42
C ASN A 38 20.23 -14.29 12.54
N ILE A 39 19.92 -13.06 12.16
CA ILE A 39 20.81 -12.15 11.44
C ILE A 39 20.99 -10.93 12.32
N GLN A 40 22.25 -10.60 12.62
CA GLN A 40 22.54 -9.40 13.40
C GLN A 40 22.53 -8.19 12.49
N GLU A 41 21.74 -7.20 12.88
CA GLU A 41 21.65 -5.92 12.20
C GLU A 41 22.47 -4.87 12.96
N SER A 42 23.25 -4.08 12.21
CA SER A 42 23.92 -2.90 12.72
C SER A 42 23.76 -1.79 11.68
N LEU A 43 22.74 -0.95 11.87
CA LEU A 43 22.44 0.20 11.03
C LEU A 43 22.50 1.50 11.85
N ASP A 44 22.89 2.59 11.20
CA ASP A 44 22.76 3.94 11.73
C ASP A 44 21.37 4.55 11.46
N GLU A 45 21.16 5.80 11.88
CA GLU A 45 19.90 6.53 11.70
C GLU A 45 19.55 6.77 10.23
N LEU A 46 20.57 6.87 9.36
CA LEU A 46 20.42 7.03 7.92
C LEU A 46 20.31 5.69 7.19
N LYS A 47 20.21 4.58 7.93
CA LYS A 47 20.09 3.21 7.43
C LYS A 47 21.32 2.74 6.63
N PHE A 48 22.51 3.29 6.89
CA PHE A 48 23.77 2.67 6.49
C PHE A 48 24.23 1.65 7.51
N GLY A 49 24.99 0.66 7.08
CA GLY A 49 25.61 -0.29 7.98
C GLY A 49 25.76 -1.67 7.38
N LYS A 50 25.52 -2.71 8.18
CA LYS A 50 25.74 -4.08 7.75
C LYS A 50 24.82 -5.09 8.44
N TYR A 51 24.60 -6.18 7.73
CA TYR A 51 24.00 -7.40 8.26
C TYR A 51 25.07 -8.48 8.40
N LEU A 52 25.13 -9.10 9.57
CA LEU A 52 26.02 -10.23 9.85
C LEU A 52 25.19 -11.51 9.96
N ILE A 53 25.50 -12.48 9.10
CA ILE A 53 24.82 -13.76 9.00
C ILE A 53 25.80 -14.85 9.44
N THR A 54 25.60 -15.40 10.64
CA THR A 54 26.40 -16.53 11.12
C THR A 54 26.08 -17.79 10.31
N CYS A 55 27.12 -18.49 9.86
CA CYS A 55 27.00 -19.72 9.09
C CYS A 55 26.69 -20.93 9.99
N GLY A 56 26.15 -22.00 9.40
CA GLY A 56 25.83 -23.23 10.14
C GLY A 56 24.53 -23.20 10.94
N GLN A 57 23.78 -22.08 10.91
CA GLN A 57 22.41 -22.02 11.43
C GLN A 57 21.50 -23.01 10.69
N LYS A 58 20.52 -23.55 11.40
CA LYS A 58 19.60 -24.55 10.86
C LYS A 58 18.17 -24.02 10.91
N TYR A 59 17.46 -24.16 9.80
CA TYR A 59 16.04 -23.89 9.77
C TYR A 59 15.29 -24.86 10.67
N ARG A 60 14.35 -24.33 11.46
CA ARG A 60 13.41 -25.09 12.27
C ARG A 60 12.06 -25.13 11.56
N ALA A 61 11.60 -26.32 11.21
CA ALA A 61 10.26 -26.51 10.70
C ALA A 61 9.21 -26.11 11.76
N GLN A 62 8.17 -25.41 11.33
CA GLN A 62 7.06 -24.96 12.19
C GLN A 62 5.83 -24.67 11.32
N THR A 63 4.67 -24.62 11.97
CA THR A 63 3.48 -23.98 11.40
C THR A 63 3.65 -22.46 11.54
N TYR A 64 3.42 -21.72 10.47
CA TYR A 64 3.52 -20.26 10.47
C TYR A 64 2.25 -19.67 9.86
N GLU A 65 1.51 -18.91 10.66
CA GLU A 65 0.31 -18.20 10.20
C GLU A 65 0.69 -16.95 9.42
N ILE A 66 0.19 -16.83 8.19
CA ILE A 66 0.43 -15.70 7.31
C ILE A 66 -0.64 -14.63 7.61
N PRO A 67 -0.24 -13.46 8.13
CA PRO A 67 -1.21 -12.39 8.37
C PRO A 67 -1.68 -11.79 7.04
N GLY A 68 -2.83 -11.13 7.07
CA GLY A 68 -3.31 -10.26 6.02
C GLY A 68 -2.31 -9.14 5.73
N ASP A 69 -2.26 -8.74 4.47
CA ASP A 69 -1.33 -7.76 3.94
C ASP A 69 -1.89 -6.34 4.05
N PHE A 70 -1.20 -5.46 4.78
CA PHE A 70 -1.66 -4.09 4.97
C PHE A 70 -1.68 -3.27 3.67
N SER A 71 -0.83 -3.61 2.71
CA SER A 71 -0.80 -2.97 1.40
C SER A 71 -1.99 -3.37 0.52
N SER A 72 -2.53 -4.59 0.68
CA SER A 72 -3.69 -5.08 -0.06
C SER A 72 -4.99 -4.60 0.57
N ILE A 73 -5.11 -4.61 1.90
CA ILE A 73 -6.33 -4.13 2.56
C ILE A 73 -6.53 -2.62 2.37
N SER A 74 -5.48 -1.84 2.06
CA SER A 74 -5.62 -0.39 1.88
C SER A 74 -6.61 -0.02 0.79
N PHE A 75 -6.76 -0.85 -0.25
CA PHE A 75 -7.76 -0.65 -1.30
C PHE A 75 -9.19 -0.89 -0.76
N ILE A 76 -9.38 -1.90 0.08
CA ILE A 76 -10.65 -2.19 0.75
C ILE A 76 -11.00 -1.09 1.76
N LEU A 77 -10.01 -0.62 2.54
CA LEU A 77 -10.17 0.51 3.46
C LEU A 77 -10.63 1.76 2.70
N ALA A 78 -9.95 2.10 1.60
CA ALA A 78 -10.29 3.26 0.78
C ALA A 78 -11.70 3.17 0.20
N ALA A 79 -12.08 2.02 -0.38
CA ALA A 79 -13.45 1.81 -0.87
C ALA A 79 -14.48 1.97 0.25
N ALA A 80 -14.27 1.40 1.43
CA ALA A 80 -15.19 1.58 2.54
C ALA A 80 -15.29 3.06 2.98
N ILE A 81 -14.17 3.75 3.18
CA ILE A 81 -14.12 5.14 3.66
C ILE A 81 -14.80 6.11 2.69
N LEU A 82 -14.54 5.95 1.39
CA LEU A 82 -15.04 6.83 0.35
C LEU A 82 -16.52 6.60 0.00
N SER A 83 -17.17 5.61 0.63
CA SER A 83 -18.61 5.37 0.45
C SER A 83 -19.43 6.66 0.65
N PRO A 84 -20.36 6.98 -0.26
CA PRO A 84 -21.26 8.13 -0.11
C PRO A 84 -22.38 7.89 0.92
N GLU A 85 -22.58 6.64 1.31
CA GLU A 85 -23.59 6.16 2.25
C GLU A 85 -22.95 5.43 3.43
N ASP A 86 -23.73 5.20 4.48
CA ASP A 86 -23.28 4.43 5.64
C ASP A 86 -22.89 3.01 5.22
N SER A 87 -21.64 2.65 5.51
CA SER A 87 -21.11 1.31 5.29
C SER A 87 -20.33 0.85 6.51
N LYS A 88 -20.26 -0.48 6.70
CA LYS A 88 -19.47 -1.08 7.76
C LYS A 88 -18.71 -2.27 7.21
N VAL A 89 -17.38 -2.16 7.19
CA VAL A 89 -16.49 -3.22 6.72
C VAL A 89 -15.61 -3.66 7.88
N ILE A 90 -15.55 -4.97 8.12
CA ILE A 90 -14.68 -5.56 9.13
C ILE A 90 -13.63 -6.38 8.39
N ILE A 91 -12.36 -6.03 8.61
CA ILE A 91 -11.20 -6.72 8.05
C ILE A 91 -10.56 -7.51 9.19
N THR A 92 -10.41 -8.82 9.01
CA THR A 92 -9.86 -9.75 10.01
C THR A 92 -8.54 -10.34 9.54
N ASN A 93 -7.98 -11.27 10.34
CA ASN A 93 -6.72 -11.97 10.03
C ASN A 93 -5.51 -11.02 9.89
N LEU A 94 -5.50 -9.89 10.60
CA LEU A 94 -4.35 -8.98 10.60
C LEU A 94 -3.31 -9.44 11.62
N ASN A 95 -2.18 -8.75 11.70
CA ASN A 95 -1.27 -8.91 12.83
C ASN A 95 -0.52 -7.61 13.07
N PHE A 96 -0.85 -6.94 14.17
CA PHE A 96 -0.27 -5.64 14.53
C PHE A 96 1.08 -5.73 15.24
N GLU A 97 1.53 -6.93 15.57
CA GLU A 97 2.80 -7.19 16.26
C GLU A 97 3.89 -7.64 15.29
N LYS A 98 3.51 -8.21 14.13
CA LYS A 98 4.43 -8.52 13.04
C LYS A 98 4.78 -7.25 12.27
N PRO A 99 6.05 -7.10 11.84
CA PRO A 99 6.45 -5.93 11.08
C PRO A 99 5.78 -5.94 9.71
N GLN A 100 4.97 -4.95 9.42
CA GLN A 100 4.53 -4.63 8.06
C GLN A 100 4.50 -3.11 7.98
N GLY A 101 5.37 -2.51 7.16
CA GLY A 101 5.48 -1.05 7.09
C GLY A 101 4.13 -0.40 6.82
N ASP A 102 3.36 -1.00 5.92
CA ASP A 102 2.10 -0.46 5.43
C ASP A 102 0.96 -0.44 6.46
N GLN A 103 1.17 -0.99 7.66
CA GLN A 103 0.32 -0.73 8.83
C GLN A 103 0.12 0.78 9.09
N LYS A 104 1.08 1.60 8.66
CA LYS A 104 1.01 3.08 8.73
C LYS A 104 -0.26 3.64 8.07
N ILE A 105 -0.86 2.94 7.10
CA ILE A 105 -2.09 3.35 6.43
C ILE A 105 -3.21 3.67 7.43
N ILE A 106 -3.32 2.90 8.52
CA ILE A 106 -4.38 3.09 9.52
C ILE A 106 -4.24 4.47 10.17
N LYS A 107 -3.03 4.79 10.63
CA LYS A 107 -2.74 6.05 11.31
C LYS A 107 -2.92 7.22 10.35
N ILE A 108 -2.42 7.10 9.11
CA ILE A 108 -2.60 8.11 8.07
C ILE A 108 -4.09 8.39 7.85
N LEU A 109 -4.90 7.36 7.63
CA LEU A 109 -6.33 7.52 7.37
C LEU A 109 -7.08 8.10 8.57
N GLN A 110 -6.72 7.71 9.80
CA GLN A 110 -7.28 8.31 11.02
C GLN A 110 -6.92 9.79 11.14
N GLU A 111 -5.68 10.18 10.85
CA GLU A 111 -5.22 11.57 10.82
C GLU A 111 -5.92 12.39 9.71
N MET A 112 -6.23 11.76 8.57
CA MET A 112 -7.06 12.34 7.53
C MET A 112 -8.53 12.49 7.96
N GLY A 113 -8.98 11.84 9.03
CA GLY A 113 -10.35 11.96 9.57
C GLY A 113 -11.24 10.74 9.34
N ALA A 114 -10.72 9.62 8.82
CA ALA A 114 -11.49 8.40 8.61
C ALA A 114 -11.94 7.77 9.95
N ASN A 115 -13.17 7.27 9.99
CA ASN A 115 -13.68 6.55 11.16
C ASN A 115 -13.26 5.07 11.13
N ILE A 116 -12.10 4.80 11.73
CA ILE A 116 -11.48 3.47 11.78
C ILE A 116 -11.28 3.07 13.25
N GLU A 117 -11.82 1.90 13.61
CA GLU A 117 -11.64 1.27 14.91
C GLU A 117 -10.69 0.07 14.79
N VAL A 118 -9.66 0.03 15.64
CA VAL A 118 -8.67 -1.06 15.66
C VAL A 118 -8.93 -1.96 16.86
N ASN A 119 -9.13 -3.25 16.63
CA ASN A 119 -9.21 -4.26 17.67
C ASN A 119 -7.95 -5.15 17.62
N ARG A 120 -6.98 -4.86 18.49
CA ARG A 120 -5.71 -5.59 18.56
C ARG A 120 -5.88 -7.02 19.09
N GLU A 121 -6.79 -7.25 20.02
CA GLU A 121 -7.05 -8.58 20.58
C GLU A 121 -7.59 -9.56 19.53
N LYS A 122 -8.45 -9.06 18.64
CA LYS A 122 -9.04 -9.84 17.54
C LYS A 122 -8.27 -9.73 16.23
N ASN A 123 -7.16 -8.97 16.21
CA ASN A 123 -6.41 -8.71 15.00
C ASN A 123 -7.31 -8.24 13.83
N SER A 124 -8.16 -7.26 14.10
CA SER A 124 -9.16 -6.80 13.15
C SER A 124 -9.31 -5.29 13.14
N ILE A 125 -9.81 -4.76 12.02
CA ILE A 125 -10.16 -3.35 11.84
C ILE A 125 -11.62 -3.27 11.46
N THR A 126 -12.34 -2.30 12.02
CA THR A 126 -13.68 -1.92 11.57
C THR A 126 -13.62 -0.53 10.96
N VAL A 127 -14.09 -0.41 9.71
CA VAL A 127 -14.26 0.88 9.03
C VAL A 127 -15.74 1.21 9.01
N ASN A 128 -16.08 2.38 9.52
CA ASN A 128 -17.42 2.95 9.42
C ASN A 128 -17.39 4.02 8.33
N GLY A 129 -17.71 3.65 7.09
CA GLY A 129 -17.62 4.52 5.93
C GLY A 129 -18.84 5.40 5.76
N ASN A 130 -18.62 6.67 5.45
CA ASN A 130 -19.60 7.66 4.96
C ASN A 130 -18.82 8.97 4.80
N LEU A 131 -18.35 9.27 3.59
CA LEU A 131 -17.46 10.42 3.34
C LEU A 131 -18.11 11.76 3.69
N LYS A 132 -19.45 11.86 3.65
CA LYS A 132 -20.17 13.08 4.05
C LYS A 132 -20.16 13.27 5.57
N LYS A 133 -20.27 12.18 6.33
CA LYS A 133 -20.29 12.17 7.79
C LYS A 133 -18.87 12.25 8.39
N TYR A 134 -17.90 11.63 7.73
CA TYR A 134 -16.49 11.58 8.11
C TYR A 134 -15.63 12.16 6.97
N PRO A 135 -15.69 13.49 6.72
CA PRO A 135 -14.95 14.10 5.62
C PRO A 135 -13.45 14.03 5.87
N LEU A 136 -12.71 13.71 4.81
CA LEU A 136 -11.25 13.65 4.88
C LEU A 136 -10.61 15.04 4.71
N ILE A 137 -9.45 15.23 5.32
CA ILE A 137 -8.55 16.37 5.12
C ILE A 137 -7.25 15.89 4.48
N GLY A 138 -6.68 16.70 3.59
CA GLY A 138 -5.39 16.41 2.98
C GLY A 138 -4.22 16.57 3.96
N LEU A 139 -3.16 15.81 3.73
CA LEU A 139 -1.95 15.76 4.57
C LEU A 139 -0.68 15.73 3.73
N ASP A 140 0.44 16.10 4.34
CA ASP A 140 1.78 15.84 3.78
C ASP A 140 2.30 14.51 4.35
N ILE A 141 2.52 13.52 3.49
CA ILE A 141 2.81 12.12 3.86
C ILE A 141 4.14 11.68 3.27
N ASP A 142 5.08 11.31 4.15
CA ASP A 142 6.33 10.63 3.76
C ASP A 142 6.03 9.18 3.36
N ILE A 143 6.30 8.84 2.09
CA ILE A 143 6.04 7.51 1.53
C ILE A 143 7.30 6.63 1.45
N ARG A 144 8.48 7.12 1.86
CA ARG A 144 9.77 6.41 1.70
C ARG A 144 9.74 4.96 2.21
N GLU A 145 9.10 4.75 3.35
CA GLU A 145 8.98 3.46 4.02
C GLU A 145 7.72 2.68 3.60
N ASN A 146 6.82 3.32 2.85
CA ASN A 146 5.51 2.81 2.45
C ASN A 146 5.18 3.07 0.97
N PRO A 147 6.11 2.76 0.04
CA PRO A 147 5.94 3.11 -1.37
C PRO A 147 4.71 2.45 -1.99
N ASP A 148 4.31 1.30 -1.47
CA ASP A 148 3.18 0.52 -1.95
C ASP A 148 1.81 1.14 -1.62
N LEU A 149 1.75 2.09 -0.66
CA LEU A 149 0.56 2.88 -0.35
C LEU A 149 0.38 4.09 -1.27
N PHE A 150 1.40 4.48 -2.03
CA PHE A 150 1.36 5.69 -2.86
C PHE A 150 0.17 5.70 -3.84
N PRO A 151 -0.13 4.61 -4.59
CA PRO A 151 -1.26 4.63 -5.52
C PRO A 151 -2.59 4.93 -4.85
N ILE A 152 -2.91 4.22 -3.76
CA ILE A 152 -4.20 4.38 -3.11
C ILE A 152 -4.30 5.70 -2.32
N LEU A 153 -3.22 6.16 -1.68
CA LEU A 153 -3.19 7.46 -1.02
C LEU A 153 -3.37 8.62 -2.00
N SER A 154 -2.88 8.49 -3.24
CA SER A 154 -3.11 9.48 -4.29
C SER A 154 -4.61 9.59 -4.63
N ILE A 155 -5.29 8.45 -4.75
CA ILE A 155 -6.74 8.42 -4.98
C ILE A 155 -7.48 9.03 -3.79
N ILE A 156 -7.17 8.62 -2.57
CA ILE A 156 -7.80 9.17 -1.35
C ILE A 156 -7.58 10.69 -1.26
N GLY A 157 -6.38 11.17 -1.62
CA GLY A 157 -6.06 12.60 -1.65
C GLY A 157 -6.97 13.41 -2.58
N ALA A 158 -7.45 12.83 -3.68
CA ALA A 158 -8.40 13.50 -4.58
C ALA A 158 -9.79 13.73 -3.95
N PHE A 159 -10.15 12.98 -2.88
CA PHE A 159 -11.40 13.15 -2.13
C PHE A 159 -11.23 13.92 -0.82
N ALA A 160 -9.98 14.24 -0.45
CA ALA A 160 -9.66 14.88 0.82
C ALA A 160 -9.63 16.40 0.65
N LYS A 161 -10.32 17.12 1.54
CA LYS A 161 -10.38 18.59 1.48
C LYS A 161 -8.99 19.21 1.61
N GLY A 162 -8.69 20.17 0.74
CA GLY A 162 -7.38 20.82 0.70
C GLY A 162 -6.44 20.15 -0.30
N LYS A 163 -5.17 20.04 0.06
CA LYS A 163 -4.14 19.35 -0.73
C LYS A 163 -3.57 18.19 0.08
N THR A 164 -3.22 17.11 -0.62
CA THR A 164 -2.42 16.00 -0.10
C THR A 164 -1.10 15.98 -0.84
N GLU A 165 0.02 15.96 -0.14
CA GLU A 165 1.34 15.83 -0.74
C GLU A 165 1.97 14.49 -0.34
N LEU A 166 2.35 13.69 -1.33
CA LEU A 166 3.10 12.44 -1.12
C LEU A 166 4.55 12.69 -1.53
N TYR A 167 5.50 12.65 -0.58
CA TYR A 167 6.90 13.04 -0.81
C TYR A 167 7.91 11.94 -0.42
N ASN A 168 9.17 12.14 -0.82
CA ASN A 168 10.23 11.12 -0.82
C ASN A 168 9.91 9.92 -1.71
N ALA A 169 9.33 10.21 -2.88
CA ALA A 169 8.73 9.26 -3.78
C ALA A 169 9.60 8.84 -4.97
N SER A 170 10.85 9.32 -5.08
CA SER A 170 11.70 9.09 -6.25
C SER A 170 11.79 7.61 -6.67
N SER A 171 11.89 6.68 -5.72
CA SER A 171 11.95 5.24 -5.99
C SER A 171 10.72 4.66 -6.71
N LEU A 172 9.61 5.41 -6.77
CA LEU A 172 8.38 5.02 -7.44
C LEU A 172 8.42 5.18 -8.96
N ARG A 173 9.40 5.92 -9.50
CA ARG A 173 9.62 6.03 -10.94
C ARG A 173 10.21 4.77 -11.56
N ASP A 174 10.97 4.01 -10.77
CA ASP A 174 11.68 2.80 -11.18
C ASP A 174 11.00 1.50 -10.70
N LYS A 175 9.70 1.54 -10.38
CA LYS A 175 8.93 0.34 -9.99
C LYS A 175 8.56 -0.47 -11.24
N GLU A 176 7.46 -1.24 -11.16
CA GLU A 176 6.88 -1.92 -12.33
C GLU A 176 6.59 -0.94 -13.47
N SER A 177 6.33 0.32 -13.12
CA SER A 177 6.06 1.45 -13.99
C SER A 177 6.52 2.75 -13.32
N ASP A 178 6.50 3.88 -14.06
CA ASP A 178 6.61 5.20 -13.42
C ASP A 178 5.26 5.55 -12.76
N ARG A 179 5.12 5.10 -11.50
CA ARG A 179 3.87 5.26 -10.74
C ARG A 179 3.51 6.74 -10.55
N ILE A 180 4.49 7.63 -10.39
CA ILE A 180 4.22 9.06 -10.20
C ILE A 180 3.57 9.62 -11.46
N LEU A 181 4.21 9.40 -12.62
CA LEU A 181 3.74 9.87 -13.91
C LEU A 181 2.35 9.32 -14.25
N ILE A 182 2.16 8.00 -14.10
CA ILE A 182 0.90 7.35 -14.47
C ILE A 182 -0.25 7.85 -13.60
N ILE A 183 -0.05 7.90 -12.28
CA ILE A 183 -1.10 8.37 -11.38
C ILE A 183 -1.44 9.82 -11.67
N ALA A 184 -0.46 10.69 -11.88
CA ALA A 184 -0.69 12.09 -12.24
C ALA A 184 -1.50 12.20 -13.54
N ARG A 185 -1.09 11.48 -14.59
CA ARG A 185 -1.77 11.46 -15.89
C ARG A 185 -3.22 10.99 -15.78
N GLU A 186 -3.44 9.83 -15.14
CA GLU A 186 -4.75 9.20 -15.08
C GLU A 186 -5.71 9.97 -14.16
N LEU A 187 -5.24 10.51 -13.02
CA LEU A 187 -6.04 11.43 -12.20
C LEU A 187 -6.39 12.72 -12.95
N GLY A 188 -5.48 13.23 -13.77
CA GLY A 188 -5.71 14.37 -14.65
C GLY A 188 -6.85 14.14 -15.65
N LYS A 189 -6.93 12.93 -16.26
CA LYS A 189 -8.07 12.54 -17.11
C LYS A 189 -9.40 12.57 -16.36
N MET A 190 -9.38 12.19 -15.07
CA MET A 190 -10.54 12.22 -14.19
C MET A 190 -10.87 13.63 -13.66
N GLY A 191 -10.12 14.66 -14.08
CA GLY A 191 -10.39 16.05 -13.72
C GLY A 191 -9.81 16.49 -12.37
N VAL A 192 -8.89 15.72 -11.79
CA VAL A 192 -8.16 16.10 -10.58
C VAL A 192 -6.99 17.00 -10.95
N ILE A 193 -6.79 18.06 -10.18
CA ILE A 193 -5.59 18.90 -10.31
C ILE A 193 -4.47 18.21 -9.53
N VAL A 194 -3.37 17.93 -10.23
CA VAL A 194 -2.18 17.31 -9.67
C VAL A 194 -0.94 18.10 -10.09
N GLU A 195 0.02 18.21 -9.18
CA GLU A 195 1.36 18.74 -9.47
C GLU A 195 2.38 17.62 -9.29
N GLU A 196 2.87 17.11 -10.41
CA GLU A 196 3.96 16.13 -10.44
C GLU A 196 5.31 16.83 -10.28
N LYS A 197 6.18 16.26 -9.44
CA LYS A 197 7.62 16.56 -9.42
C LYS A 197 8.41 15.26 -9.34
N GLU A 198 9.73 15.35 -9.45
CA GLU A 198 10.63 14.19 -9.49
C GLU A 198 10.42 13.23 -8.31
N ASP A 199 10.29 13.76 -7.09
CA ASP A 199 10.26 13.00 -5.85
C ASP A 199 8.96 13.18 -5.06
N LYS A 200 7.92 13.76 -5.67
CA LYS A 200 6.64 13.98 -5.02
C LYS A 200 5.47 14.16 -5.97
N LEU A 201 4.27 13.93 -5.44
CA LEU A 201 3.01 14.22 -6.10
C LEU A 201 2.12 15.02 -5.15
N THR A 202 1.66 16.20 -5.59
CA THR A 202 0.65 16.98 -4.87
C THR A 202 -0.69 16.79 -5.53
N ILE A 203 -1.71 16.38 -4.77
CA ILE A 203 -3.07 16.12 -5.23
C ILE A 203 -4.01 17.11 -4.57
N TYR A 204 -4.85 17.79 -5.36
CA TYR A 204 -5.84 18.72 -4.85
C TYR A 204 -7.23 18.07 -4.83
N HIS A 205 -8.03 18.43 -3.83
CA HIS A 205 -9.43 18.02 -3.71
C HIS A 205 -10.20 18.21 -5.01
N CYS A 206 -10.96 17.19 -5.41
CA CYS A 206 -11.86 17.21 -6.55
C CYS A 206 -13.30 16.91 -6.11
N ASP A 207 -14.19 17.89 -6.24
CA ASP A 207 -15.60 17.70 -5.84
C ASP A 207 -16.32 16.62 -6.66
N ASN A 208 -15.93 16.45 -7.92
CA ASN A 208 -16.62 15.58 -8.86
C ASN A 208 -15.62 14.92 -9.79
N LEU A 209 -15.14 13.75 -9.38
CA LEU A 209 -14.27 12.92 -10.19
C LEU A 209 -15.02 12.49 -11.46
N LYS A 210 -14.43 12.70 -12.64
CA LYS A 210 -15.01 12.32 -13.93
C LYS A 210 -14.64 10.89 -14.28
N CYS A 211 -15.51 10.20 -15.00
CA CYS A 211 -15.14 8.93 -15.61
C CYS A 211 -14.01 9.09 -16.63
N ALA A 212 -13.22 8.03 -16.78
CA ALA A 212 -12.11 7.98 -17.73
C ALA A 212 -11.81 6.54 -18.16
N ASN A 213 -11.08 6.41 -19.28
CA ASN A 213 -10.45 5.17 -19.67
C ASN A 213 -9.03 5.15 -19.09
N ILE A 214 -8.81 4.23 -18.15
CA ILE A 214 -7.60 4.15 -17.36
C ILE A 214 -6.59 3.24 -18.06
N ASN A 215 -5.36 3.73 -18.19
CA ASN A 215 -4.20 2.92 -18.56
C ASN A 215 -3.26 2.79 -17.35
N HIS A 216 -3.16 1.59 -16.80
CA HIS A 216 -2.31 1.27 -15.65
C HIS A 216 -0.90 0.77 -16.01
N GLU A 217 -0.57 0.64 -17.31
CA GLU A 217 0.75 0.23 -17.81
C GLU A 217 1.32 -1.04 -17.15
N ASN A 218 0.48 -2.07 -17.01
CA ASN A 218 0.82 -3.35 -16.36
C ASN A 218 1.23 -3.24 -14.88
N ASP A 219 0.88 -2.16 -14.19
CA ASP A 219 1.08 -2.03 -12.75
C ASP A 219 -0.19 -2.41 -11.97
N HIS A 220 -0.10 -3.51 -11.23
CA HIS A 220 -1.23 -4.08 -10.49
C HIS A 220 -1.74 -3.15 -9.38
N ARG A 221 -0.86 -2.37 -8.73
CA ARG A 221 -1.25 -1.42 -7.67
C ARG A 221 -1.94 -0.20 -8.24
N VAL A 222 -1.49 0.29 -9.40
CA VAL A 222 -2.17 1.36 -10.13
C VAL A 222 -3.55 0.89 -10.58
N ALA A 223 -3.67 -0.32 -11.13
CA ALA A 223 -4.95 -0.89 -11.54
C ALA A 223 -5.95 -1.00 -10.36
N MET A 224 -5.51 -1.51 -9.21
CA MET A 224 -6.34 -1.59 -8.00
C MET A 224 -6.74 -0.20 -7.47
N ALA A 225 -5.81 0.76 -7.46
CA ALA A 225 -6.09 2.12 -7.00
C ALA A 225 -7.15 2.80 -7.89
N PHE A 226 -6.97 2.74 -9.21
CA PHE A 226 -7.94 3.32 -10.13
C PHE A 226 -9.26 2.57 -10.18
N THR A 227 -9.28 1.26 -9.85
CA THR A 227 -10.56 0.57 -9.62
C THR A 227 -11.35 1.28 -8.52
N VAL A 228 -10.72 1.59 -7.38
CA VAL A 228 -11.36 2.35 -6.30
C VAL A 228 -11.77 3.75 -6.75
N ALA A 229 -10.92 4.47 -7.51
CA ALA A 229 -11.27 5.78 -8.05
C ALA A 229 -12.53 5.73 -8.95
N CYS A 230 -12.60 4.73 -9.82
CA CYS A 230 -13.71 4.53 -10.75
C CYS A 230 -15.03 4.23 -10.05
N LEU A 231 -15.02 3.60 -8.87
CA LEU A 231 -16.24 3.34 -8.07
C LEU A 231 -17.00 4.62 -7.72
N TYR A 232 -16.29 5.74 -7.57
CA TYR A 232 -16.84 7.02 -7.12
C TYR A 232 -16.80 8.10 -8.20
N ALA A 233 -16.39 7.75 -9.42
CA ALA A 233 -16.39 8.66 -10.55
C ALA A 233 -17.79 8.83 -11.14
N LYS A 234 -18.07 10.01 -11.71
CA LYS A 234 -19.32 10.29 -12.43
C LYS A 234 -19.25 9.74 -13.86
N GLY A 235 -20.06 8.72 -14.12
CA GLY A 235 -20.19 8.07 -15.42
C GLY A 235 -19.53 6.70 -15.45
N PHE A 236 -19.39 6.11 -16.64
CA PHE A 236 -18.78 4.81 -16.83
C PHE A 236 -17.29 4.96 -17.11
N SER A 237 -16.47 4.44 -16.20
CA SER A 237 -15.02 4.34 -16.40
C SER A 237 -14.65 2.95 -16.88
N GLN A 238 -13.58 2.84 -17.66
CA GLN A 238 -13.07 1.56 -18.14
C GLN A 238 -11.63 1.36 -17.69
N ILE A 239 -11.32 0.15 -17.24
CA ILE A 239 -9.94 -0.29 -16.97
C ILE A 239 -9.73 -1.53 -17.83
N VAL A 240 -8.81 -1.45 -18.78
CA VAL A 240 -8.45 -2.57 -19.66
C VAL A 240 -7.48 -3.48 -18.91
N ASP A 241 -7.46 -4.78 -19.21
CA ASP A 241 -6.52 -5.77 -18.66
C ASP A 241 -6.46 -5.85 -17.12
N ILE A 242 -7.63 -5.71 -16.47
CA ILE A 242 -7.77 -5.73 -15.00
C ILE A 242 -7.27 -7.03 -14.34
N GLU A 243 -7.09 -8.10 -15.11
CA GLU A 243 -6.52 -9.38 -14.65
C GLU A 243 -5.14 -9.24 -13.98
N ILE A 244 -4.38 -8.18 -14.28
CA ILE A 244 -3.09 -7.87 -13.66
C ILE A 244 -3.15 -7.77 -12.12
N VAL A 245 -4.32 -7.43 -11.54
CA VAL A 245 -4.48 -7.33 -10.08
C VAL A 245 -4.19 -8.65 -9.36
N LYS A 246 -4.26 -9.78 -10.09
CA LYS A 246 -3.99 -11.11 -9.54
C LYS A 246 -2.54 -11.34 -9.16
N ASP A 247 -1.61 -10.50 -9.61
CA ASP A 247 -0.19 -10.60 -9.27
C ASP A 247 0.07 -10.43 -7.76
N SER A 248 -0.76 -9.64 -7.08
CA SER A 248 -0.67 -9.47 -5.62
C SER A 248 -1.97 -9.76 -4.87
N TYR A 249 -3.13 -9.62 -5.51
CA TYR A 249 -4.42 -9.80 -4.87
C TYR A 249 -5.42 -10.54 -5.79
N PRO A 250 -5.27 -11.88 -5.94
CA PRO A 250 -6.10 -12.71 -6.83
C PRO A 250 -7.61 -12.50 -6.71
N ASN A 251 -8.11 -12.29 -5.49
CA ASN A 251 -9.54 -12.17 -5.20
C ASN A 251 -10.02 -10.71 -5.16
N PHE A 252 -9.20 -9.73 -5.57
CA PHE A 252 -9.49 -8.31 -5.43
C PHE A 252 -10.86 -7.91 -5.98
N ILE A 253 -11.16 -8.29 -7.22
CA ILE A 253 -12.45 -7.93 -7.87
C ILE A 253 -13.63 -8.58 -7.15
N GLU A 254 -13.49 -9.82 -6.70
CA GLU A 254 -14.54 -10.49 -5.93
C GLU A 254 -14.80 -9.79 -4.60
N ASP A 255 -13.73 -9.42 -3.89
CA ASP A 255 -13.83 -8.75 -2.60
C ASP A 255 -14.40 -7.33 -2.74
N ILE A 256 -14.01 -6.58 -3.78
CA ILE A 256 -14.61 -5.27 -4.08
C ILE A 256 -16.11 -5.41 -4.42
N LYS A 257 -16.51 -6.44 -5.18
CA LYS A 257 -17.93 -6.70 -5.46
C LYS A 257 -18.72 -7.01 -4.19
N LYS A 258 -18.14 -7.74 -3.22
CA LYS A 258 -18.78 -8.01 -1.92
C LYS A 258 -19.06 -6.75 -1.10
N LEU A 259 -18.40 -5.62 -1.39
CA LEU A 259 -18.69 -4.33 -0.78
C LEU A 259 -19.99 -3.68 -1.31
N GLY A 260 -20.72 -4.33 -2.23
CA GLY A 260 -21.94 -3.79 -2.83
C GLY A 260 -21.67 -2.84 -4.00
N THR A 261 -20.46 -2.88 -4.57
CA THR A 261 -20.05 -2.03 -5.67
C THR A 261 -20.57 -2.53 -7.01
N LYS A 262 -20.68 -1.62 -7.99
CA LYS A 262 -21.13 -1.94 -9.35
C LYS A 262 -19.93 -2.07 -10.27
N ILE A 263 -19.41 -3.29 -10.40
CA ILE A 263 -18.34 -3.63 -11.36
C ILE A 263 -18.87 -4.66 -12.34
N GLU A 264 -18.75 -4.36 -13.62
CA GLU A 264 -19.03 -5.27 -14.73
C GLU A 264 -17.71 -5.64 -15.40
N LEU A 265 -17.49 -6.94 -15.61
CA LEU A 265 -16.37 -7.43 -16.39
C LEU A 265 -16.89 -7.65 -17.81
N LEU A 266 -16.25 -7.00 -18.78
CA LEU A 266 -16.58 -7.13 -20.20
C LEU A 266 -15.53 -8.05 -20.84
N GLU A 267 -15.99 -9.01 -21.63
CA GLU A 267 -15.14 -9.90 -22.45
C GLU A 267 -14.74 -9.24 -23.77
#